data_AF-A0A1Q4ZT79-F1
#
_entry.id   AF-A0A1Q4ZT79-F1
#
_cell.length_a   1.000
_cell.length_b   1.000
_cell.length_c   1.000
_cell.angle_alpha   90.00
_cell.angle_beta   90.00
_cell.angle_gamma   90.00
#
_symmetry.space_group_name_H-M   'P 1'
#
loop_
_entity.id
_entity.type
_entity.pdbx_description
1 polymer ?
#
loop_
_entity_poly.entity_id
_entity_poly.type
_entity_poly.pdbx_seq_one_letter_code
_entity_poly.pdbx_strand_id
1 'polypeptide(L)'
;MQRVVLDTCVLYPNYLRDTLLRLAEAELYEPLWSADILDELTRNVAERIGDQGAKGLVDAMAGAFPESLVSGYTALIPAMTNDPKDRHGLLDRISAGGATQFAAEFRRRL
;
A
#
# COMPACT_ATOMS: atom_id res chain seq x y z
N MET A 1 -0.15 -12.65 -12.60
CA MET A 1 -0.84 -11.40 -12.97
C MET A 1 0.16 -10.24 -13.03
N GLN A 2 -0.28 -9.04 -13.41
CA GLN A 2 0.49 -7.83 -13.09
C GLN A 2 0.49 -7.65 -11.56
N ARG A 3 1.66 -7.44 -10.97
CA ARG A 3 1.80 -7.17 -9.53
C ARG A 3 1.72 -5.67 -9.30
N VAL A 4 0.98 -5.24 -8.29
CA VAL A 4 0.78 -3.82 -8.04
C VAL A 4 0.91 -3.45 -6.58
N VAL A 5 1.80 -2.50 -6.30
CA VAL A 5 1.94 -1.93 -4.96
C VAL A 5 0.87 -0.88 -4.72
N LEU A 6 0.15 -1.01 -3.61
CA LEU A 6 -0.84 -0.06 -3.14
C LEU A 6 -0.28 0.77 -1.99
N ASP A 7 -0.20 2.08 -2.20
CA ASP A 7 0.24 3.05 -1.18
C ASP A 7 -0.88 3.37 -0.17
N THR A 8 -0.52 3.83 1.03
CA THR A 8 -1.47 4.36 2.02
C THR A 8 -2.38 5.43 1.43
N CYS A 9 -1.91 6.26 0.50
CA CYS A 9 -2.72 7.33 -0.10
C CYS A 9 -3.93 6.81 -0.91
N VAL A 10 -3.84 5.61 -1.51
CA VAL A 10 -4.95 4.96 -2.22
C VAL A 10 -5.72 3.99 -1.32
N LEU A 11 -5.08 3.47 -0.27
CA LEU A 11 -5.73 2.60 0.71
C LEU A 11 -6.51 3.38 1.77
N TYR A 12 -6.20 4.64 2.02
CA TYR A 12 -6.86 5.45 3.06
C TYR A 12 -8.32 5.79 2.71
N PRO A 13 -8.63 6.37 1.53
CA PRO A 13 -10.02 6.63 1.16
C PRO A 13 -10.78 5.32 0.94
N ASN A 14 -11.88 5.13 1.68
CA ASN A 14 -12.61 3.86 1.69
C ASN A 14 -13.06 3.41 0.29
N TYR A 15 -13.48 4.35 -0.56
CA TYR A 15 -13.96 4.05 -1.91
C TYR A 15 -12.84 3.56 -2.85
N LEU A 16 -11.63 4.13 -2.76
CA LEU A 16 -10.49 3.67 -3.55
C LEU A 16 -10.03 2.30 -3.09
N ARG A 17 -9.90 2.10 -1.77
CA ARG A 17 -9.54 0.82 -1.18
C ARG A 17 -10.52 -0.28 -1.59
N ASP A 18 -11.82 -0.08 -1.41
CA ASP A 18 -12.84 -1.07 -1.78
C ASP A 18 -12.77 -1.40 -3.28
N THR A 19 -12.68 -0.39 -4.14
CA THR A 19 -12.59 -0.60 -5.60
C THR A 19 -11.34 -1.41 -5.97
N LEU A 20 -10.17 -1.00 -5.48
CA LEU A 20 -8.89 -1.63 -5.80
C LEU A 20 -8.83 -3.08 -5.28
N LEU A 21 -9.27 -3.32 -4.04
CA LEU A 21 -9.31 -4.67 -3.47
C LEU A 21 -10.31 -5.59 -4.19
N ARG A 22 -11.46 -5.08 -4.65
CA ARG A 22 -12.40 -5.87 -5.48
C ARG A 22 -11.83 -6.21 -6.85
N LEU A 23 -11.09 -5.30 -7.48
CA LEU A 23 -10.42 -5.58 -8.75
C LEU A 23 -9.32 -6.64 -8.57
N ALA A 24 -8.61 -6.62 -7.44
CA ALA A 24 -7.67 -7.66 -7.06
C ALA A 24 -8.36 -9.01 -6.77
N GLU A 25 -9.49 -9.01 -6.06
CA GLU A 25 -10.31 -10.20 -5.82
C GLU A 25 -10.83 -10.82 -7.12
N ALA A 26 -11.13 -9.99 -8.13
CA ALA A 26 -11.48 -10.42 -9.48
C ALA A 26 -10.28 -10.86 -10.35
N GLU A 27 -9.12 -11.09 -9.73
CA GLU A 27 -7.88 -11.57 -10.37
C GLU A 27 -7.35 -10.66 -11.49
N LEU A 28 -7.71 -9.38 -11.52
CA LEU A 28 -7.20 -8.45 -12.54
C LEU A 28 -5.74 -8.05 -12.29
N TYR A 29 -5.31 -8.06 -11.03
CA TYR A 29 -3.93 -7.84 -10.63
C TYR A 29 -3.67 -8.43 -9.23
N GLU A 30 -2.39 -8.56 -8.86
CA GLU A 30 -1.96 -9.00 -7.53
C GLU A 30 -1.59 -7.77 -6.68
N PRO A 31 -2.34 -7.43 -5.61
CA PRO A 31 -2.03 -6.29 -4.77
C PRO A 31 -0.84 -6.61 -3.87
N LEU A 32 -0.02 -5.60 -3.57
CA LEU A 32 1.16 -5.69 -2.72
C LEU A 32 1.23 -4.47 -1.80
N TRP A 33 1.70 -4.66 -0.57
CA TRP A 33 1.98 -3.59 0.39
C TRP A 33 3.08 -4.01 1.35
N SER A 34 3.72 -3.04 1.99
CA SER A 34 4.70 -3.29 3.06
C SER A 34 4.08 -3.15 4.45
N ALA A 35 4.81 -3.59 5.47
CA ALA A 35 4.47 -3.32 6.86
C ALA A 35 4.35 -1.81 7.13
N ASP A 36 5.28 -1.00 6.59
CA ASP A 36 5.26 0.46 6.76
C ASP A 36 3.97 1.10 6.20
N ILE A 37 3.51 0.64 5.04
CA ILE A 37 2.26 1.11 4.40
C ILE A 37 1.06 0.77 5.28
N LEU A 38 0.99 -0.45 5.82
CA LEU A 38 -0.10 -0.86 6.71
C LEU A 38 -0.06 -0.13 8.06
N ASP A 39 1.13 0.15 8.58
CA ASP A 39 1.31 0.93 9.80
C ASP A 39 0.87 2.38 9.62
N GLU A 40 1.24 3.02 8.49
CA GLU A 40 0.76 4.36 8.16
C GLU A 40 -0.76 4.39 7.94
N LEU A 41 -1.30 3.39 7.23
CA LEU A 41 -2.74 3.25 7.05
C LEU A 41 -3.46 3.11 8.39
N THR A 42 -2.95 2.27 9.29
CA THR A 42 -3.52 2.06 10.62
C THR A 42 -3.59 3.36 11.40
N ARG A 43 -2.48 4.11 11.47
CA ARG A 43 -2.44 5.42 12.16
C ARG A 43 -3.46 6.40 11.57
N ASN A 44 -3.47 6.56 10.25
CA ASN A 44 -4.36 7.52 9.58
C ASN A 44 -5.84 7.14 9.76
N VAL A 45 -6.18 5.85 9.67
CA VAL A 45 -7.56 5.38 9.83
C VAL A 45 -8.02 5.45 11.29
N ALA A 46 -7.12 5.22 12.25
CA ALA A 46 -7.43 5.31 13.67
C ALA A 46 -7.93 6.70 14.06
N GLU A 47 -7.45 7.77 13.43
CA GLU A 47 -7.95 9.14 13.63
C GLU A 47 -9.45 9.28 13.31
N ARG A 48 -10.01 8.42 12.45
CA ARG A 48 -11.41 8.47 12.02
C ARG A 48 -12.33 7.49 12.75
N ILE A 49 -11.85 6.29 13.02
CA ILE A 49 -12.68 5.17 13.52
C ILE A 49 -12.14 4.51 14.79
N GLY A 50 -11.08 5.07 15.39
CA GLY A 50 -10.41 4.55 16.57
C GLY A 50 -9.45 3.38 16.28
N ASP A 51 -8.52 3.14 17.20
CA ASP A 51 -7.44 2.14 17.06
C ASP A 51 -7.98 0.74 16.79
N GLN A 52 -9.02 0.33 17.52
CA GLN A 52 -9.60 -1.01 17.38
C GLN A 52 -10.25 -1.21 15.99
N GLY A 53 -10.89 -0.16 15.46
CA GLY A 53 -11.49 -0.19 14.14
C GLY A 53 -10.44 -0.22 13.04
N ALA A 54 -9.38 0.60 13.18
CA ALA A 54 -8.27 0.62 12.24
C ALA A 54 -7.51 -0.71 12.20
N LYS A 55 -7.23 -1.29 13.37
CA LYS A 55 -6.63 -2.63 13.46
C LYS A 55 -7.49 -3.69 12.80
N GLY A 56 -8.81 -3.70 13.08
CA GLY A 56 -9.73 -4.65 12.46
C GLY A 56 -9.77 -4.55 10.94
N LEU A 57 -9.69 -3.32 10.39
CA LEU A 57 -9.60 -3.11 8.94
C LEU A 57 -8.33 -3.71 8.35
N VAL A 58 -7.17 -3.42 8.94
CA VAL A 58 -5.87 -3.91 8.43
C VAL A 58 -5.76 -5.43 8.58
N ASP A 59 -6.23 -5.99 9.69
CA ASP A 59 -6.27 -7.44 9.90
C ASP A 59 -7.18 -8.12 8.86
N ALA A 60 -8.33 -7.51 8.51
CA ALA A 60 -9.20 -8.02 7.45
C ALA A 60 -8.55 -7.96 6.07
N MET A 61 -7.85 -6.86 5.75
CA MET A 61 -7.11 -6.74 4.48
C MET A 61 -5.99 -7.78 4.37
N ALA A 62 -5.18 -7.93 5.44
CA ALA A 62 -4.10 -8.91 5.48
C ALA A 62 -4.62 -10.35 5.44
N GLY A 63 -5.77 -10.63 6.05
CA GLY A 63 -6.43 -11.93 5.99
C GLY A 63 -7.02 -12.26 4.61
N ALA A 64 -7.57 -11.25 3.91
CA ALA A 64 -8.09 -11.41 2.55
C ALA A 64 -6.98 -11.65 1.51
N PHE A 65 -5.80 -11.05 1.72
CA PHE A 65 -4.67 -11.15 0.80
C PHE A 65 -3.35 -11.49 1.54
N PRO A 66 -3.17 -12.74 1.98
CA PRO A 66 -2.02 -13.14 2.80
C PRO A 66 -0.68 -13.02 2.07
N GLU A 67 -0.67 -13.16 0.74
CA GLU A 67 0.53 -13.08 -0.10
C GLU A 67 0.91 -11.64 -0.49
N SER A 68 0.11 -10.65 -0.08
CA SER A 68 0.34 -9.25 -0.46
C SER A 68 1.37 -8.53 0.39
N LEU A 69 1.81 -9.11 1.51
CA LEU A 69 2.82 -8.51 2.36
C LEU A 69 4.22 -8.73 1.77
N VAL A 70 4.85 -7.63 1.33
CA VAL A 70 6.19 -7.66 0.76
C VAL A 70 7.23 -7.21 1.77
N SER A 71 8.31 -7.99 1.88
CA SER A 71 9.49 -7.70 2.70
C SER A 71 10.74 -7.54 1.85
N GLY A 72 11.84 -7.04 2.44
CA GLY A 72 13.15 -6.99 1.77
C GLY A 72 13.39 -5.81 0.81
N TYR A 73 12.50 -4.82 0.76
CA TYR A 73 12.66 -3.63 -0.08
C TYR A 73 13.62 -2.57 0.51
N THR A 74 13.99 -2.72 1.77
CA THR A 74 14.86 -1.79 2.52
C THR A 74 16.24 -1.60 1.87
N ALA A 75 16.76 -2.64 1.19
CA ALA A 75 18.02 -2.59 0.45
C ALA A 75 17.99 -1.64 -0.77
N LEU A 76 16.80 -1.19 -1.17
CA LEU A 76 16.56 -0.37 -2.36
C LEU A 76 16.40 1.11 -2.03
N ILE A 77 16.12 1.43 -0.76
CA ILE A 77 15.98 2.79 -0.23
C ILE A 77 17.18 3.69 -0.58
N PRO A 78 18.45 3.22 -0.53
CA PRO A 78 19.60 4.06 -0.90
C PRO A 78 19.65 4.41 -2.39
N ALA A 79 18.99 3.65 -3.27
CA ALA A 79 19.00 3.86 -4.71
C ALA A 79 17.87 4.78 -5.20
N MET A 80 17.03 5.30 -4.30
CA MET A 80 15.88 6.13 -4.63
C MET A 80 16.25 7.61 -4.73
N THR A 81 15.81 8.27 -5.81
CA THR A 81 16.06 9.69 -6.09
C THR A 81 15.02 10.63 -5.48
N ASN A 82 14.09 10.10 -4.69
CA ASN A 82 12.91 10.79 -4.19
C ASN A 82 13.22 11.47 -2.84
N ASP A 83 12.36 12.42 -2.41
CA ASP A 83 12.53 13.14 -1.14
C ASP A 83 12.58 12.14 0.03
N PRO A 84 13.54 12.26 0.99
CA PRO A 84 13.67 11.38 2.14
C PRO A 84 12.38 11.04 2.89
N LYS A 85 11.41 11.97 2.96
CA LYS A 85 10.12 11.73 3.63
C LYS A 85 9.14 10.93 2.77
N ASP A 86 9.36 10.89 1.47
CA ASP A 86 8.59 10.14 0.47
C ASP A 86 9.26 8.78 0.12
N ARG A 87 10.42 8.47 0.71
CA ARG A 87 11.13 7.18 0.52
C ARG A 87 10.45 5.99 1.19
N HIS A 88 9.52 6.22 2.12
CA HIS A 88 8.64 5.18 2.66
C HIS A 88 7.55 4.78 1.65
N GLY A 89 7.22 5.69 0.71
CA GLY A 89 6.10 5.55 -0.23
C GLY A 89 6.47 5.02 -1.61
N LEU A 90 7.70 4.54 -1.87
CA LEU A 90 7.98 3.92 -3.16
C LEU A 90 8.68 2.58 -2.99
N LEU A 91 8.00 1.52 -3.42
CA LEU A 91 8.51 0.17 -3.62
C LEU A 91 9.02 0.05 -5.06
N ASP A 92 9.81 1.03 -5.53
CA ASP A 92 10.24 1.16 -6.93
C ASP A 92 11.11 -0.01 -7.45
N ARG A 93 11.42 -1.00 -6.61
CA ARG A 93 12.22 -2.14 -7.07
C ARG A 93 11.95 -3.43 -6.30
N ILE A 94 10.69 -3.81 -6.08
CA ILE A 94 10.38 -5.23 -5.80
C ILE A 94 10.99 -6.04 -6.96
N SER A 95 12.13 -6.66 -6.66
CA SER A 95 13.22 -6.86 -7.62
C SER A 95 12.91 -8.02 -8.57
N ALA A 96 13.25 -7.82 -9.85
CA ALA A 96 13.34 -8.84 -10.90
C ALA A 96 12.06 -9.39 -11.56
N GLY A 97 10.87 -8.75 -11.46
CA GLY A 97 9.69 -9.30 -12.16
C GLY A 97 8.47 -8.39 -12.39
N GLY A 98 8.65 -7.08 -12.64
CA GLY A 98 7.63 -6.25 -13.31
C GLY A 98 6.41 -5.80 -12.49
N ALA A 99 6.55 -5.45 -11.21
CA ALA A 99 5.46 -4.84 -10.45
C ALA A 99 5.29 -3.35 -10.81
N THR A 100 4.05 -2.88 -11.01
CA THR A 100 3.69 -1.47 -11.29
C THR A 100 3.17 -0.83 -10.00
N GLN A 101 3.60 0.37 -9.64
CA GLN A 101 3.08 1.02 -8.44
C GLN A 101 1.81 1.83 -8.73
N PHE A 102 0.73 1.66 -7.94
CA PHE A 102 -0.36 2.63 -7.87
C PHE A 102 -0.05 3.63 -6.75
N ALA A 103 0.62 4.72 -7.11
CA ALA A 103 0.66 5.92 -6.29
C ALA A 103 -0.35 6.91 -6.86
N ALA A 104 -1.33 7.33 -6.06
CA ALA A 104 -2.04 8.55 -6.38
C ALA A 104 -1.11 9.72 -6.05
N GLU A 105 -0.61 10.44 -7.06
CA GLU A 105 0.06 11.73 -6.87
C GLU A 105 -0.94 12.79 -6.35
N PHE A 106 -1.49 12.62 -5.15
CA PHE A 106 -2.44 13.54 -4.52
C PHE A 106 -1.82 14.32 -3.36
N ARG A 107 -0.55 14.76 -3.51
CA ARG A 107 0.11 15.69 -2.57
C ARG A 107 0.69 16.95 -3.21
N ARG A 108 0.20 17.39 -4.38
CA ARG A 108 0.36 18.80 -4.83
C ARG A 108 -0.92 19.30 -5.49
N ARG A 109 -1.48 20.37 -4.91
CA ARG A 109 -2.69 21.14 -5.29
C ARG A 109 -3.99 20.66 -4.66
N LEU A 110 -4.14 20.88 -3.36
CA LEU A 110 -4.99 21.97 -2.83
C LEU A 110 -4.29 22.57 -1.60
#